data_AF-A0A2C6L9A7-F1
#
_entry.id   AF-A0A2C6L9A7-F1
#
_cell.length_a   1.000
_cell.length_b   1.000
_cell.length_c   1.000
_cell.angle_alpha   90.00
_cell.angle_beta   90.00
_cell.angle_gamma   90.00
#
_symmetry.space_group_name_H-M   'P 1'
#
loop_
_entity.id
_entity.type
_entity.pdbx_description
1 polymer ?
#
loop_
_entity_poly.entity_id
_entity_poly.type
_entity_poly.pdbx_seq_one_letter_code
_entity_poly.pdbx_strand_id
1 'polypeptide(L)'
;AIPEGTIVFPKVPVVRIEGPLGVCTLIETPVLNVLNFSILVATNAARHRLAAGWEKQLLEFGARRAQGPDGALSASRYSYLGGFDGTSNTQAAYLFDIPLRGTMAHSFITSFTSLDQLQENLSLPNSSSASSKAKEASTVGGRVFVEKVKEYRCKMIEVFQSLNLSSTMHEGELAAFTAFAQTFPNSFVGLVDTYDTLYSGVPNALVVCAALLAFGYKPCGIRLDSGDLAYLSKESRRMFHQAAEAFCMPELRDLAIAASNDLNEVIIAALREQDHEIDTFAVGTNLVTCQSQPALGMVYKLVELNSQPVMKVSQVFEKASLPSKKEVYRLFTKDGKPEVDLIQEAGNAPPREKERIFCRHLYEDRKRCFLVPSKVERLLRGYLVKGKKEARRECFRGLKALPKDLTRPVNPTPFKVSVTEEYFSFFHRMWQDTAPIHTFE
;
A
#
# COMPACT_ATOMS: atom_id res chain seq x y z
N ALA A 1 13.42 -15.66 13.02
CA ALA A 1 12.21 -15.17 12.33
C ALA A 1 12.47 -15.06 10.83
N ILE A 2 11.44 -15.14 10.01
CA ILE A 2 11.53 -14.76 8.59
C ILE A 2 11.71 -13.23 8.51
N PRO A 3 12.67 -12.70 7.73
CA PRO A 3 12.87 -11.25 7.60
C PRO A 3 11.64 -10.51 7.06
N GLU A 4 11.39 -9.30 7.55
CA GLU A 4 10.35 -8.42 7.02
C GLU A 4 10.47 -8.21 5.50
N GLY A 5 9.33 -8.15 4.82
CA GLY A 5 9.25 -8.03 3.36
C GLY A 5 9.35 -9.36 2.61
N THR A 6 9.76 -10.45 3.27
CA THR A 6 9.75 -11.78 2.64
C THR A 6 8.32 -12.25 2.41
N ILE A 7 8.00 -12.75 1.21
CA ILE A 7 6.72 -13.40 0.93
C ILE A 7 6.63 -14.70 1.74
N VAL A 8 5.52 -14.90 2.46
CA VAL A 8 5.25 -16.11 3.24
C VAL A 8 3.95 -16.76 2.80
N PHE A 9 3.82 -18.06 3.06
CA PHE A 9 2.66 -18.85 2.67
C PHE A 9 2.03 -19.55 3.88
N PRO A 10 0.75 -19.94 3.81
CA PRO A 10 0.08 -20.67 4.88
C PRO A 10 0.84 -21.95 5.27
N LYS A 11 0.74 -22.34 6.54
CA LYS A 11 1.37 -23.56 7.11
C LYS A 11 2.90 -23.54 7.14
N VAL A 12 3.53 -22.39 6.93
CA VAL A 12 4.98 -22.18 7.12
C VAL A 12 5.22 -21.46 8.46
N PRO A 13 6.16 -21.91 9.31
CA PRO A 13 6.52 -21.16 10.52
C PRO A 13 7.20 -19.83 10.16
N VAL A 14 6.59 -18.71 10.57
CA VAL A 14 7.12 -17.36 10.33
C VAL A 14 8.11 -16.93 11.42
N VAL A 15 7.84 -17.33 12.67
CA VAL A 15 8.70 -17.06 13.83
C VAL A 15 8.84 -18.35 14.63
N ARG A 16 10.04 -18.57 15.16
CA ARG A 16 10.35 -19.62 16.12
C ARG A 16 10.91 -18.95 17.36
N ILE A 17 10.37 -19.31 18.53
CA ILE A 17 10.79 -18.80 19.83
C ILE A 17 11.17 -19.98 20.70
N GLU A 18 12.28 -19.85 21.42
CA GLU A 18 12.90 -20.91 22.21
C GLU A 18 13.39 -20.30 23.52
N GLY A 19 13.08 -20.95 24.63
CA GLY A 19 13.38 -20.44 25.96
C GLY A 19 12.53 -21.14 27.03
N PRO A 20 12.52 -20.61 28.27
CA PRO A 20 11.70 -21.16 29.35
C PRO A 20 10.22 -21.19 28.97
N LEU A 21 9.55 -22.32 29.24
CA LEU A 21 8.16 -22.55 28.85
C LEU A 21 7.25 -21.40 29.31
N GLY A 22 7.34 -20.99 30.58
CA GLY A 22 6.50 -19.91 31.12
C GLY A 22 6.65 -18.58 30.36
N VAL A 23 7.88 -18.23 29.94
CA VAL A 23 8.14 -17.00 29.17
C VAL A 23 7.60 -17.14 27.75
N CYS A 24 7.84 -18.28 27.09
CA CYS A 24 7.38 -18.53 25.72
C CYS A 24 5.85 -18.55 25.62
N THR A 25 5.15 -18.99 26.67
CA THR A 25 3.69 -18.94 26.76
C THR A 25 3.19 -17.50 26.98
N LEU A 26 3.84 -16.72 27.84
CA LEU A 26 3.42 -15.35 28.14
C LEU A 26 3.43 -14.44 26.90
N ILE A 27 4.42 -14.63 26.01
CA ILE A 27 4.60 -13.78 24.83
C ILE A 27 3.71 -14.17 23.64
N GLU A 28 2.96 -15.28 23.71
CA GLU A 28 2.10 -15.76 22.62
C GLU A 28 1.14 -14.66 22.14
N THR A 29 0.37 -14.10 23.07
CA THR A 29 -0.64 -13.07 22.78
C THR A 29 -0.05 -11.81 22.14
N PRO A 30 0.96 -11.13 22.72
CA PRO A 30 1.51 -9.92 22.12
C PRO A 30 2.18 -10.19 20.76
N VAL A 31 2.87 -11.34 20.60
CA VAL A 31 3.48 -11.71 19.32
C VAL A 31 2.42 -11.92 18.25
N LEU A 32 1.34 -12.65 18.55
CA LEU A 32 0.25 -12.86 17.61
C LEU A 32 -0.47 -11.57 17.24
N ASN A 33 -0.69 -10.67 18.20
CA ASN A 33 -1.33 -9.37 17.92
C ASN A 33 -0.51 -8.57 16.90
N VAL A 34 0.78 -8.37 17.18
CA VAL A 34 1.68 -7.60 16.30
C VAL A 34 1.82 -8.25 14.93
N LEU A 35 2.06 -9.57 14.87
CA LEU A 35 2.30 -10.26 13.60
C LEU A 35 1.05 -10.40 12.74
N ASN A 36 -0.12 -10.69 13.33
CA ASN A 36 -1.36 -10.77 12.55
C ASN A 36 -1.63 -9.45 11.83
N PHE A 37 -1.62 -8.34 12.57
CA PHE A 37 -1.97 -7.04 12.00
C PHE A 37 -0.94 -6.56 10.97
N SER A 38 0.35 -6.66 11.30
CA SER A 38 1.43 -6.20 10.41
C SER A 38 1.46 -6.93 9.08
N ILE A 39 1.38 -8.26 9.10
CA ILE A 39 1.39 -9.09 7.88
C ILE A 39 0.10 -8.87 7.09
N LEU A 40 -1.06 -8.74 7.77
CA LEU A 40 -2.33 -8.50 7.12
C LEU A 40 -2.33 -7.19 6.33
N VAL A 41 -1.96 -6.07 6.96
CA VAL A 41 -1.95 -4.75 6.30
C VAL A 41 -0.90 -4.71 5.18
N ALA A 42 0.30 -5.26 5.40
CA ALA A 42 1.31 -5.34 4.34
C ALA A 42 0.83 -6.16 3.14
N THR A 43 0.14 -7.27 3.38
CA THR A 43 -0.42 -8.12 2.32
C THR A 43 -1.54 -7.40 1.58
N ASN A 44 -2.43 -6.71 2.30
CA ASN A 44 -3.49 -5.93 1.69
C ASN A 44 -2.92 -4.79 0.82
N ALA A 45 -1.91 -4.09 1.31
CA ALA A 45 -1.18 -3.08 0.56
C ALA A 45 -0.51 -3.62 -0.71
N ALA A 46 0.06 -4.82 -0.64
CA ALA A 46 0.63 -5.50 -1.79
C ALA A 46 -0.43 -5.85 -2.84
N ARG A 47 -1.64 -6.26 -2.44
CA ARG A 47 -2.76 -6.51 -3.36
C ARG A 47 -3.17 -5.23 -4.11
N HIS A 48 -3.27 -4.11 -3.41
CA HIS A 48 -3.55 -2.81 -4.02
C HIS A 48 -2.45 -2.40 -5.01
N ARG A 49 -1.17 -2.61 -4.65
CA ARG A 49 -0.04 -2.39 -5.56
C ARG A 49 -0.13 -3.24 -6.83
N LEU A 50 -0.48 -4.51 -6.71
CA LEU A 50 -0.64 -5.38 -7.87
C LEU A 50 -1.82 -4.95 -8.77
N ALA A 51 -2.93 -4.50 -8.18
CA ALA A 51 -4.07 -3.97 -8.93
C ALA A 51 -3.75 -2.66 -9.66
N ALA A 52 -3.13 -1.70 -8.95
CA ALA A 52 -2.81 -0.37 -9.47
C ALA A 52 -1.67 -0.36 -10.50
N GLY A 53 -0.83 -1.39 -10.51
CA GLY A 53 0.40 -1.38 -11.30
C GLY A 53 1.56 -0.69 -10.57
N TRP A 54 2.72 -0.66 -11.23
CA TRP A 54 3.96 -0.12 -10.67
C TRP A 54 4.21 1.33 -11.08
N GLU A 55 3.46 1.82 -12.06
CA GLU A 55 3.52 3.14 -12.64
C GLU A 55 2.67 4.17 -11.88
N LYS A 56 1.59 3.74 -11.24
CA LYS A 56 0.69 4.60 -10.48
C LYS A 56 1.20 4.82 -9.07
N GLN A 57 0.94 6.00 -8.51
CA GLN A 57 1.27 6.29 -7.12
C GLN A 57 0.15 5.81 -6.18
N LEU A 58 0.53 5.26 -5.02
CA LEU A 58 -0.41 4.83 -3.98
C LEU A 58 -0.17 5.60 -2.69
N LEU A 59 -1.22 6.21 -2.11
CA LEU A 59 -1.15 6.98 -0.87
C LEU A 59 -2.09 6.43 0.20
N GLU A 60 -1.59 6.26 1.43
CA GLU A 60 -2.38 5.76 2.55
C GLU A 60 -3.02 6.91 3.32
N PHE A 61 -4.34 7.06 3.23
CA PHE A 61 -5.16 8.12 3.86
C PHE A 61 -6.19 7.56 4.86
N GLY A 62 -5.91 6.40 5.43
CA GLY A 62 -6.84 5.64 6.27
C GLY A 62 -6.77 5.92 7.76
N ALA A 63 -5.76 6.66 8.24
CA ALA A 63 -5.53 6.91 9.68
C ALA A 63 -6.80 7.20 10.50
N ARG A 64 -7.75 7.98 9.98
CA ARG A 64 -9.02 8.34 10.66
C ARG A 64 -10.01 7.18 10.89
N ARG A 65 -9.81 6.04 10.23
CA ARG A 65 -10.63 4.82 10.34
C ARG A 65 -9.85 3.62 10.87
N ALA A 66 -8.55 3.79 11.11
CA ALA A 66 -7.71 2.71 11.63
C ALA A 66 -8.15 2.31 13.05
N GLN A 67 -7.97 1.03 13.39
CA GLN A 67 -8.55 0.44 14.59
C GLN A 67 -7.62 0.60 15.80
N GLY A 68 -8.07 1.39 16.79
CA GLY A 68 -7.35 1.58 18.05
C GLY A 68 -6.19 2.59 17.98
N PRO A 69 -5.54 2.85 19.12
CA PRO A 69 -4.53 3.92 19.25
C PRO A 69 -3.27 3.68 18.39
N ASP A 70 -2.78 2.45 18.32
CA ASP A 70 -1.61 2.09 17.51
C ASP A 70 -1.94 1.69 16.07
N GLY A 71 -3.24 1.55 15.76
CA GLY A 71 -3.72 1.04 14.48
C GLY A 71 -3.30 1.91 13.32
N ALA A 72 -3.45 3.24 13.45
CA ALA A 72 -3.06 4.19 12.41
C ALA A 72 -1.56 4.16 12.13
N LEU A 73 -0.74 4.22 13.19
CA LEU A 73 0.73 4.24 13.08
C LEU A 73 1.26 2.96 12.44
N SER A 74 0.78 1.81 12.92
CA SER A 74 1.17 0.51 12.41
C SER A 74 0.68 0.30 10.98
N ALA A 75 -0.57 0.68 10.67
CA ALA A 75 -1.12 0.54 9.33
C ALA A 75 -0.34 1.35 8.30
N SER A 76 0.01 2.61 8.61
CA SER A 76 0.82 3.45 7.72
C SER A 76 2.19 2.81 7.43
N ARG A 77 2.86 2.29 8.47
CA ARG A 77 4.17 1.60 8.32
C ARG A 77 4.08 0.40 7.38
N TYR A 78 3.13 -0.49 7.62
CA TYR A 78 3.03 -1.75 6.88
C TYR A 78 2.40 -1.56 5.50
N SER A 79 1.56 -0.53 5.32
CA SER A 79 1.09 -0.11 4.00
C SER A 79 2.24 0.35 3.12
N TYR A 80 3.14 1.16 3.68
CA TYR A 80 4.38 1.53 3.00
C TYR A 80 5.24 0.30 2.72
N LEU A 81 5.45 -0.61 3.68
CA LEU A 81 6.23 -1.82 3.40
C LEU A 81 5.64 -2.66 2.25
N GLY A 82 4.31 -2.81 2.21
CA GLY A 82 3.62 -3.68 1.25
C GLY A 82 3.43 -3.11 -0.14
N GLY A 83 3.43 -1.78 -0.32
CA GLY A 83 3.19 -1.24 -1.67
C GLY A 83 3.01 0.27 -1.80
N PHE A 84 2.61 0.97 -0.75
CA PHE A 84 2.20 2.38 -0.83
C PHE A 84 3.39 3.34 -0.81
N ASP A 85 3.32 4.47 -1.51
CA ASP A 85 4.44 5.39 -1.73
C ASP A 85 4.50 6.54 -0.71
N GLY A 86 3.41 6.79 0.00
CA GLY A 86 3.34 7.81 1.05
C GLY A 86 2.14 7.62 1.97
N THR A 87 2.07 8.46 3.00
CA THR A 87 0.99 8.44 4.01
C THR A 87 0.57 9.85 4.38
N SER A 88 -0.67 10.03 4.84
CA SER A 88 -1.11 11.26 5.52
C SER A 88 -0.77 11.30 7.01
N ASN A 89 -0.30 10.18 7.59
CA ASN A 89 0.01 10.08 9.00
C ASN A 89 1.37 10.73 9.33
N THR A 90 1.32 11.90 9.96
CA THR A 90 2.50 12.69 10.33
C THR A 90 3.42 11.97 11.30
N GLN A 91 2.86 11.23 12.27
CA GLN A 91 3.64 10.45 13.22
C GLN A 91 4.38 9.30 12.53
N ALA A 92 3.73 8.61 11.59
CA ALA A 92 4.35 7.56 10.80
C ALA A 92 5.46 8.11 9.89
N ALA A 93 5.23 9.26 9.24
CA ALA A 93 6.24 9.94 8.45
C ALA A 93 7.48 10.27 9.29
N TYR A 94 7.28 10.83 10.48
CA TYR A 94 8.36 11.19 11.40
C TYR A 94 9.14 9.97 11.93
N LEU A 95 8.45 8.94 12.43
CA LEU A 95 9.10 7.77 13.05
C LEU A 95 9.70 6.79 12.02
N PHE A 96 9.13 6.73 10.82
CA PHE A 96 9.47 5.71 9.84
C PHE A 96 10.12 6.23 8.56
N ASP A 97 10.35 7.54 8.42
CA ASP A 97 10.89 8.17 7.20
C ASP A 97 10.04 7.82 5.97
N ILE A 98 8.71 7.85 6.15
CA ILE A 98 7.73 7.61 5.09
C ILE A 98 7.40 8.96 4.45
N PRO A 99 7.38 9.07 3.11
CA PRO A 99 6.98 10.30 2.44
C PRO A 99 5.59 10.77 2.90
N LEU A 100 5.55 11.94 3.54
CA LEU A 100 4.31 12.59 3.95
C LEU A 100 3.63 13.17 2.71
N ARG A 101 2.33 12.91 2.56
CA ARG A 101 1.50 13.44 1.49
C ARG A 101 0.13 13.82 2.05
N GLY A 102 -0.42 14.91 1.54
CA GLY A 102 -1.72 15.43 1.96
C GLY A 102 -2.17 16.53 1.01
N THR A 103 -3.45 16.85 1.08
CA THR A 103 -4.12 17.87 0.28
C THR A 103 -4.96 18.74 1.22
N MET A 104 -6.01 19.39 0.71
CA MET A 104 -7.07 20.00 1.50
C MET A 104 -8.25 19.03 1.79
N ALA A 105 -9.15 19.45 2.67
CA ALA A 105 -10.39 18.76 3.01
C ALA A 105 -11.61 19.63 2.66
N HIS A 106 -12.77 19.01 2.43
CA HIS A 106 -14.01 19.74 2.13
C HIS A 106 -14.35 20.82 3.16
N SER A 107 -14.10 20.56 4.44
CA SER A 107 -14.35 21.53 5.52
C SER A 107 -13.57 22.84 5.36
N PHE A 108 -12.37 22.78 4.76
CA PHE A 108 -11.58 23.96 4.44
C PHE A 108 -12.14 24.70 3.22
N ILE A 109 -12.72 24.01 2.25
CA ILE A 109 -13.32 24.65 1.08
C ILE A 109 -14.62 25.36 1.48
N THR A 110 -15.48 24.68 2.24
CA THR A 110 -16.77 25.20 2.68
C THR A 110 -16.67 26.33 3.70
N SER A 111 -15.48 26.63 4.24
CA SER A 111 -15.28 27.77 5.14
C SER A 111 -15.16 29.12 4.42
N PHE A 112 -15.08 29.11 3.09
CA PHE A 112 -14.99 30.32 2.27
C PHE A 112 -16.26 30.52 1.45
N THR A 113 -16.65 31.78 1.31
CA THR A 113 -17.86 32.22 0.58
C THR A 113 -17.54 33.17 -0.56
N SER A 114 -16.48 33.99 -0.45
CA SER A 114 -16.08 34.95 -1.50
C SER A 114 -14.58 35.22 -1.50
N LEU A 115 -14.09 35.84 -2.58
CA LEU A 115 -12.68 36.24 -2.71
C LEU A 115 -12.27 37.35 -1.71
N ASP A 116 -13.22 38.10 -1.15
CA ASP A 116 -12.95 39.17 -0.18
C ASP A 116 -12.36 38.67 1.15
N GLN A 117 -12.48 37.37 1.41
CA GLN A 117 -11.92 36.72 2.61
C GLN A 117 -10.42 36.40 2.47
N LEU A 118 -9.82 36.64 1.29
CA LEU A 118 -8.41 36.38 1.03
C LEU A 118 -7.50 37.41 1.72
N GLN A 119 -6.41 36.92 2.31
CA GLN A 119 -5.39 37.80 2.88
C GLN A 119 -4.45 38.31 1.78
N GLU A 120 -4.66 39.55 1.35
CA GLU A 120 -3.87 40.19 0.29
C GLU A 120 -2.45 40.58 0.73
N ASN A 121 -2.23 40.75 2.04
CA ASN A 121 -0.93 41.04 2.62
C ASN A 121 -0.03 39.79 2.77
N LEU A 122 -0.58 38.59 2.53
CA LEU A 122 0.17 37.34 2.65
C LEU A 122 1.09 37.13 1.46
N SER A 123 2.39 37.15 1.70
CA SER A 123 3.40 36.88 0.68
C SER A 123 3.55 35.38 0.45
N LEU A 124 3.63 34.96 -0.81
CA LEU A 124 3.90 33.55 -1.13
C LEU A 124 5.34 33.19 -0.70
N PRO A 125 5.56 31.98 -0.17
CA PRO A 125 6.90 31.52 0.21
C PRO A 125 7.80 31.40 -1.02
N ASN A 126 9.10 31.64 -0.88
CA ASN A 126 10.03 31.57 -2.01
C ASN A 126 10.01 30.18 -2.68
N SER A 127 10.06 30.16 -4.02
CA SER A 127 10.17 28.94 -4.82
C SER A 127 11.41 28.15 -4.40
N SER A 128 11.23 26.95 -3.84
CA SER A 128 12.29 26.09 -3.32
C SER A 128 13.20 25.49 -4.42
N SER A 129 12.99 25.87 -5.68
CA SER A 129 13.85 25.50 -6.81
C SER A 129 14.99 26.50 -7.07
N ALA A 130 15.06 27.61 -6.33
CA ALA A 130 16.16 28.56 -6.42
C ALA A 130 17.42 28.02 -5.70
N SER A 131 18.47 27.75 -6.46
CA SER A 131 19.82 27.53 -5.93
C SER A 131 20.23 28.67 -4.97
N SER A 132 21.11 28.38 -4.03
CA SER A 132 21.55 29.24 -2.92
C SER A 132 22.14 30.62 -3.30
N LYS A 133 22.19 30.97 -4.59
CA LYS A 133 22.61 32.28 -5.11
C LYS A 133 21.46 33.18 -5.64
N ALA A 134 20.21 32.71 -5.66
CA ALA A 134 19.04 33.49 -6.10
C ALA A 134 18.04 33.76 -4.95
N LYS A 135 18.55 34.00 -3.73
CA LYS A 135 17.72 34.32 -2.55
C LYS A 135 17.16 35.76 -2.54
N GLU A 136 17.51 36.57 -3.53
CA GLU A 136 16.99 37.94 -3.73
C GLU A 136 16.00 38.04 -4.92
N ALA A 137 15.31 36.94 -5.26
CA ALA A 137 14.21 36.98 -6.23
C ALA A 137 12.89 37.27 -5.50
N SER A 138 12.25 38.36 -5.91
CA SER A 138 11.04 39.00 -5.36
C SER A 138 10.02 38.03 -4.76
N THR A 139 9.78 38.16 -3.46
CA THR A 139 8.62 37.56 -2.80
C THR A 139 7.34 38.02 -3.50
N VAL A 140 6.51 37.08 -3.97
CA VAL A 140 5.27 37.42 -4.67
C VAL A 140 4.25 37.87 -3.62
N GLY A 141 3.87 39.15 -3.67
CA GLY A 141 2.85 39.70 -2.77
C GLY A 141 1.48 39.07 -3.03
N GLY A 142 0.74 38.77 -1.97
CA GLY A 142 -0.56 38.09 -2.04
C GLY A 142 -1.55 38.78 -2.96
N ARG A 143 -1.65 40.10 -2.88
CA ARG A 143 -2.49 40.91 -3.78
C ARG A 143 -2.18 40.66 -5.26
N VAL A 144 -0.90 40.61 -5.61
CA VAL A 144 -0.45 40.38 -7.00
C VAL A 144 -0.84 38.97 -7.46
N PHE A 145 -0.74 37.99 -6.57
CA PHE A 145 -1.19 36.62 -6.86
C PHE A 145 -2.71 36.53 -7.04
N VAL A 146 -3.49 37.16 -6.16
CA VAL A 146 -4.97 37.17 -6.25
C VAL A 146 -5.45 37.84 -7.54
N GLU A 147 -4.85 38.96 -7.95
CA GLU A 147 -5.17 39.59 -9.23
C GLU A 147 -4.84 38.68 -10.42
N LYS A 148 -3.74 37.92 -10.36
CA LYS A 148 -3.41 36.94 -11.40
C LYS A 148 -4.43 35.78 -11.44
N VAL A 149 -4.94 35.34 -10.29
CA VAL A 149 -6.03 34.34 -10.21
C VAL A 149 -7.30 34.89 -10.87
N LYS A 150 -7.68 36.14 -10.58
CA LYS A 150 -8.85 36.78 -11.22
C LYS A 150 -8.68 36.89 -12.74
N GLU A 151 -7.49 37.24 -13.21
CA GLU A 151 -7.15 37.28 -14.65
C GLU A 151 -7.38 35.91 -15.32
N TYR A 152 -6.83 34.84 -14.74
CA TYR A 152 -7.02 33.49 -15.30
C TYR A 152 -8.46 32.98 -15.15
N ARG A 153 -9.22 33.42 -14.13
CA ARG A 153 -10.66 33.12 -14.00
C ARG A 153 -11.43 33.66 -15.20
N CYS A 154 -11.18 34.91 -15.59
CA CYS A 154 -11.81 35.50 -16.78
C CYS A 154 -11.44 34.73 -18.05
N LYS A 155 -10.15 34.42 -18.25
CA LYS A 155 -9.70 33.61 -19.39
C LYS A 155 -10.36 32.22 -19.41
N MET A 156 -10.51 31.57 -18.26
CA MET A 156 -11.16 30.26 -18.15
C MET A 156 -12.62 30.32 -18.63
N ILE A 157 -13.36 31.35 -18.22
CA ILE A 157 -14.75 31.57 -18.66
C ILE A 157 -14.82 31.81 -20.17
N GLU A 158 -13.88 32.58 -20.73
CA GLU A 158 -13.82 32.87 -22.17
C GLU A 158 -13.48 31.65 -23.02
N VAL A 159 -12.63 30.75 -22.53
CA VAL A 159 -12.24 29.53 -23.26
C VAL A 159 -13.37 28.50 -23.27
N PHE A 160 -14.12 28.40 -22.18
CA PHE A 160 -15.17 27.40 -21.98
C PHE A 160 -16.58 28.01 -22.02
N GLN A 161 -16.87 28.87 -23.00
CA GLN A 161 -18.15 29.58 -23.12
C GLN A 161 -19.37 28.64 -23.12
N SER A 162 -19.24 27.46 -23.72
CA SER A 162 -20.33 26.47 -23.80
C SER A 162 -20.70 25.84 -22.45
N LEU A 163 -19.84 25.95 -21.44
CA LEU A 163 -20.04 25.33 -20.11
C LEU A 163 -20.69 26.29 -19.10
N ASN A 164 -20.99 27.55 -19.49
CA ASN A 164 -21.63 28.56 -18.63
C ASN A 164 -20.89 28.80 -17.29
N LEU A 165 -19.55 28.72 -17.32
CA LEU A 165 -18.69 28.78 -16.14
C LEU A 165 -18.81 30.07 -15.33
N SER A 166 -19.26 31.17 -15.95
CA SER A 166 -19.52 32.45 -15.27
C SER A 166 -20.51 32.32 -14.12
N SER A 167 -21.46 31.39 -14.22
CA SER A 167 -22.49 31.14 -13.21
C SER A 167 -22.22 29.92 -12.33
N THR A 168 -21.45 28.95 -12.81
CA THR A 168 -21.23 27.68 -12.11
C THR A 168 -19.96 27.62 -11.28
N MET A 169 -18.92 28.40 -11.62
CA MET A 169 -17.68 28.45 -10.85
C MET A 169 -17.90 29.10 -9.50
N HIS A 170 -18.00 28.28 -8.45
CA HIS A 170 -18.28 28.72 -7.09
C HIS A 170 -17.14 29.57 -6.55
N GLU A 171 -17.45 30.81 -6.14
CA GLU A 171 -16.43 31.78 -5.77
C GLU A 171 -15.72 31.43 -4.46
N GLY A 172 -16.46 30.92 -3.46
CA GLY A 172 -15.86 30.44 -2.22
C GLY A 172 -14.88 29.29 -2.44
N GLU A 173 -15.10 28.45 -3.46
CA GLU A 173 -14.17 27.36 -3.78
C GLU A 173 -12.88 27.89 -4.39
N LEU A 174 -12.98 28.87 -5.30
CA LEU A 174 -11.81 29.58 -5.83
C LEU A 174 -11.03 30.30 -4.73
N ALA A 175 -11.72 30.94 -3.79
CA ALA A 175 -11.11 31.59 -2.64
C ALA A 175 -10.36 30.58 -1.76
N ALA A 176 -10.96 29.44 -1.44
CA ALA A 176 -10.29 28.40 -0.67
C ALA A 176 -9.03 27.87 -1.38
N PHE A 177 -9.11 27.57 -2.68
CA PHE A 177 -7.94 27.13 -3.45
C PHE A 177 -6.84 28.17 -3.48
N THR A 178 -7.20 29.44 -3.66
CA THR A 178 -6.26 30.57 -3.65
C THR A 178 -5.58 30.70 -2.30
N ALA A 179 -6.33 30.68 -1.19
CA ALA A 179 -5.78 30.74 0.16
C ALA A 179 -4.81 29.58 0.46
N PHE A 180 -5.16 28.36 0.02
CA PHE A 180 -4.28 27.21 0.16
C PHE A 180 -3.00 27.37 -0.67
N ALA A 181 -3.13 27.83 -1.92
CA ALA A 181 -2.00 28.08 -2.81
C ALA A 181 -1.06 29.18 -2.30
N GLN A 182 -1.59 30.22 -1.64
CA GLN A 182 -0.77 31.26 -1.01
C GLN A 182 0.14 30.69 0.10
N THR A 183 -0.31 29.64 0.78
CA THR A 183 0.42 28.99 1.89
C THR A 183 1.33 27.86 1.40
N PHE A 184 0.85 27.04 0.45
CA PHE A 184 1.51 25.82 -0.01
C PHE A 184 1.65 25.76 -1.55
N PRO A 185 2.32 26.73 -2.20
CA PRO A 185 2.27 26.89 -3.65
C PRO A 185 2.88 25.71 -4.44
N ASN A 186 3.90 25.04 -3.89
CA ASN A 186 4.56 23.89 -4.55
C ASN A 186 3.94 22.53 -4.21
N SER A 187 2.90 22.52 -3.36
CA SER A 187 2.20 21.29 -2.92
C SER A 187 0.70 21.38 -3.18
N PHE A 188 0.28 22.32 -4.03
CA PHE A 188 -1.13 22.56 -4.30
C PHE A 188 -1.77 21.38 -5.03
N VAL A 189 -2.80 20.81 -4.40
CA VAL A 189 -3.71 19.81 -4.99
C VAL A 189 -5.14 20.24 -4.69
N GLY A 190 -5.89 20.68 -5.70
CA GLY A 190 -7.28 21.12 -5.53
C GLY A 190 -8.24 19.95 -5.33
N LEU A 191 -9.05 19.97 -4.28
CA LEU A 191 -10.13 18.98 -4.07
C LEU A 191 -11.39 19.49 -4.79
N VAL A 192 -11.72 18.89 -5.92
CA VAL A 192 -12.55 19.55 -6.94
C VAL A 192 -14.03 19.17 -6.89
N ASP A 193 -14.45 18.29 -6.00
CA ASP A 193 -15.81 17.75 -5.98
C ASP A 193 -16.64 18.24 -4.79
N THR A 194 -16.36 19.45 -4.29
CA THR A 194 -17.14 20.04 -3.19
C THR A 194 -18.52 20.52 -3.66
N TYR A 195 -18.58 21.17 -4.82
CA TYR A 195 -19.83 21.69 -5.40
C TYR A 195 -20.17 20.98 -6.71
N ASP A 196 -19.30 21.12 -7.70
CA ASP A 196 -19.39 20.41 -8.97
C ASP A 196 -17.98 20.21 -9.54
N THR A 197 -17.65 18.97 -9.93
CA THR A 197 -16.30 18.63 -10.41
C THR A 197 -15.93 19.37 -11.69
N LEU A 198 -16.77 19.32 -12.72
CA LEU A 198 -16.40 19.78 -14.07
C LEU A 198 -16.80 21.24 -14.32
N TYR A 199 -17.80 21.74 -13.59
CA TYR A 199 -18.34 23.09 -13.78
C TYR A 199 -17.91 24.08 -12.70
N SER A 200 -17.23 23.63 -11.63
CA SER A 200 -16.68 24.50 -10.59
C SER A 200 -15.24 24.13 -10.21
N GLY A 201 -15.02 22.94 -9.66
CA GLY A 201 -13.77 22.60 -9.00
C GLY A 201 -12.58 22.45 -9.96
N VAL A 202 -12.69 21.66 -11.03
CA VAL A 202 -11.62 21.52 -12.03
C VAL A 202 -11.29 22.87 -12.66
N PRO A 203 -12.28 23.68 -13.10
CA PRO A 203 -12.00 25.04 -13.56
C PRO A 203 -11.28 25.92 -12.54
N ASN A 204 -11.76 25.97 -11.30
CA ASN A 204 -11.16 26.77 -10.22
C ASN A 204 -9.73 26.32 -9.93
N ALA A 205 -9.46 25.01 -9.90
CA ALA A 205 -8.14 24.46 -9.64
C ALA A 205 -7.16 24.81 -10.78
N LEU A 206 -7.58 24.69 -12.04
CA LEU A 206 -6.76 25.07 -13.20
C LEU A 206 -6.40 26.55 -13.21
N VAL A 207 -7.33 27.43 -12.84
CA VAL A 207 -7.10 28.87 -12.69
C VAL A 207 -5.98 29.14 -11.67
N VAL A 208 -6.06 28.48 -10.50
CA VAL A 208 -5.03 28.63 -9.45
C VAL A 208 -3.70 28.03 -9.89
N CYS A 209 -3.70 26.86 -10.55
CA CYS A 209 -2.49 26.25 -11.11
C CYS A 209 -1.82 27.17 -12.14
N ALA A 210 -2.58 27.77 -13.06
CA ALA A 210 -2.05 28.70 -14.06
C ALA A 210 -1.44 29.95 -13.40
N ALA A 211 -2.10 30.50 -12.38
CA ALA A 211 -1.56 31.61 -11.60
C ALA A 211 -0.24 31.24 -10.91
N LEU A 212 -0.15 30.05 -10.31
CA LEU A 212 1.07 29.54 -9.67
C LEU A 212 2.23 29.38 -10.69
N LEU A 213 1.93 28.78 -11.85
CA LEU A 213 2.92 28.60 -12.93
C LEU A 213 3.44 29.94 -13.45
N ALA A 214 2.57 30.96 -13.57
CA ALA A 214 2.97 32.30 -14.00
C ALA A 214 4.03 32.94 -13.07
N PHE A 215 4.10 32.51 -11.81
CA PHE A 215 5.11 32.95 -10.84
C PHE A 215 6.22 31.92 -10.59
N GLY A 216 6.34 30.87 -11.40
CA GLY A 216 7.41 29.88 -11.32
C GLY A 216 7.27 28.86 -10.18
N TYR A 217 6.07 28.71 -9.62
CA TYR A 217 5.75 27.63 -8.69
C TYR A 217 5.34 26.36 -9.44
N LYS A 218 5.38 25.22 -8.74
CA LYS A 218 5.04 23.91 -9.31
C LYS A 218 3.82 23.33 -8.60
N PRO A 219 2.59 23.65 -9.04
CA PRO A 219 1.40 22.98 -8.52
C PRO A 219 1.43 21.48 -8.84
N CYS A 220 0.76 20.67 -8.03
CA CYS A 220 0.75 19.22 -8.19
C CYS A 220 -0.44 18.71 -9.02
N GLY A 221 -1.65 19.26 -8.83
CA GLY A 221 -2.82 18.89 -9.64
C GLY A 221 -4.15 18.92 -8.91
N ILE A 222 -4.99 17.89 -9.09
CA ILE A 222 -6.35 17.81 -8.52
C ILE A 222 -6.60 16.49 -7.78
N ARG A 223 -7.62 16.46 -6.92
CA ARG A 223 -8.15 15.25 -6.28
C ARG A 223 -9.65 15.12 -6.52
N LEU A 224 -10.07 13.97 -7.05
CA LEU A 224 -11.45 13.51 -7.17
C LEU A 224 -11.79 12.62 -5.96
N ASP A 225 -12.90 12.85 -5.26
CA ASP A 225 -13.31 12.08 -4.07
C ASP A 225 -14.75 11.54 -4.18
N SER A 226 -15.35 11.57 -5.37
CA SER A 226 -16.72 11.09 -5.62
C SER A 226 -17.01 10.96 -7.13
N GLY A 227 -18.18 10.40 -7.46
CA GLY A 227 -18.64 10.24 -8.84
C GLY A 227 -17.98 9.09 -9.60
N ASP A 228 -18.20 9.06 -10.93
CA ASP A 228 -17.54 8.12 -11.84
C ASP A 228 -16.10 8.57 -12.08
N LEU A 229 -15.17 7.99 -11.32
CA LEU A 229 -13.75 8.36 -11.37
C LEU A 229 -13.10 8.13 -12.73
N ALA A 230 -13.53 7.10 -13.50
CA ALA A 230 -12.97 6.85 -14.82
C ALA A 230 -13.39 7.96 -15.79
N TYR A 231 -14.69 8.28 -15.84
CA TYR A 231 -15.22 9.37 -16.66
C TYR A 231 -14.65 10.73 -16.25
N LEU A 232 -14.71 11.08 -14.96
CA LEU A 232 -14.28 12.37 -14.45
C LEU A 232 -12.78 12.60 -14.64
N SER A 233 -11.95 11.56 -14.52
CA SER A 233 -10.50 11.70 -14.79
C SER A 233 -10.23 12.03 -16.26
N LYS A 234 -10.92 11.38 -17.20
CA LYS A 234 -10.77 11.63 -18.64
C LYS A 234 -11.25 13.03 -19.04
N GLU A 235 -12.41 13.45 -18.55
CA GLU A 235 -12.90 14.81 -18.80
C GLU A 235 -12.02 15.89 -18.16
N SER A 236 -11.48 15.62 -16.95
CA SER A 236 -10.51 16.52 -16.31
C SER A 236 -9.25 16.65 -17.17
N ARG A 237 -8.67 15.54 -17.64
CA ARG A 237 -7.49 15.56 -18.51
C ARG A 237 -7.77 16.30 -19.82
N ARG A 238 -8.94 16.10 -20.44
CA ARG A 238 -9.36 16.85 -21.63
C ARG A 238 -9.37 18.36 -21.37
N MET A 239 -9.92 18.78 -20.23
CA MET A 239 -9.93 20.18 -19.82
C MET A 239 -8.52 20.72 -19.57
N PHE A 240 -7.61 19.90 -19.01
CA PHE A 240 -6.20 20.27 -18.81
C PHE A 240 -5.52 20.58 -20.14
N HIS A 241 -5.72 19.75 -21.16
CA HIS A 241 -5.17 19.98 -22.50
C HIS A 241 -5.69 21.27 -23.13
N GLN A 242 -6.99 21.52 -23.03
CA GLN A 242 -7.62 22.73 -23.58
C GLN A 242 -7.14 24.01 -22.85
N ALA A 243 -7.05 23.98 -21.52
CA ALA A 243 -6.53 25.09 -20.73
C ALA A 243 -5.04 25.33 -21.01
N ALA A 244 -4.24 24.26 -21.15
CA ALA A 244 -2.82 24.36 -21.49
C ALA A 244 -2.58 25.07 -22.83
N GLU A 245 -3.39 24.75 -23.84
CA GLU A 245 -3.33 25.40 -25.15
C GLU A 245 -3.78 26.85 -25.06
N ALA A 246 -4.94 27.10 -24.44
CA ALA A 246 -5.51 28.45 -24.36
C ALA A 246 -4.68 29.42 -23.51
N PHE A 247 -4.01 28.93 -22.46
CA PHE A 247 -3.17 29.75 -21.58
C PHE A 247 -1.71 29.78 -22.02
N CYS A 248 -1.34 29.07 -23.09
CA CYS A 248 0.04 28.88 -23.54
C CYS A 248 0.96 28.32 -22.43
N MET A 249 0.45 27.36 -21.65
CA MET A 249 1.10 26.76 -20.48
C MET A 249 1.08 25.22 -20.60
N PRO A 250 2.05 24.61 -21.31
CA PRO A 250 2.08 23.16 -21.53
C PRO A 250 2.11 22.36 -20.22
N GLU A 251 2.67 22.91 -19.14
CA GLU A 251 2.78 22.27 -17.82
C GLU A 251 1.41 21.92 -17.21
N LEU A 252 0.33 22.58 -17.63
CA LEU A 252 -1.02 22.25 -17.18
C LEU A 252 -1.47 20.86 -17.66
N ARG A 253 -0.93 20.35 -18.78
CA ARG A 253 -1.25 19.02 -19.32
C ARG A 253 -0.84 17.91 -18.37
N ASP A 254 0.28 18.11 -17.68
CA ASP A 254 0.97 17.09 -16.88
C ASP A 254 0.60 17.13 -15.39
N LEU A 255 -0.38 17.96 -15.00
CA LEU A 255 -0.89 18.00 -13.63
C LEU A 255 -1.42 16.63 -13.20
N ALA A 256 -1.09 16.18 -12.00
CA ALA A 256 -1.50 14.87 -11.52
C ALA A 256 -3.00 14.84 -11.18
N ILE A 257 -3.66 13.75 -11.55
CA ILE A 257 -5.03 13.45 -11.10
C ILE A 257 -4.95 12.41 -9.99
N ALA A 258 -5.29 12.82 -8.76
CA ALA A 258 -5.49 11.91 -7.65
C ALA A 258 -6.95 11.50 -7.54
N ALA A 259 -7.20 10.24 -7.16
CA ALA A 259 -8.53 9.76 -6.81
C ALA A 259 -8.53 9.19 -5.38
N SER A 260 -9.53 9.57 -4.61
CA SER A 260 -9.94 8.92 -3.36
C SER A 260 -11.43 8.56 -3.47
N ASN A 261 -11.98 7.91 -2.43
CA ASN A 261 -13.36 7.40 -2.28
C ASN A 261 -13.49 5.88 -2.33
N ASP A 262 -13.57 5.26 -1.14
CA ASP A 262 -13.83 3.83 -0.93
C ASP A 262 -13.11 2.85 -1.87
N LEU A 263 -11.93 3.25 -2.35
CA LEU A 263 -11.09 2.46 -3.22
C LEU A 263 -10.67 1.16 -2.53
N ASN A 264 -10.68 0.07 -3.28
CA ASN A 264 -10.11 -1.22 -2.92
C ASN A 264 -9.44 -1.83 -4.17
N GLU A 265 -8.80 -2.99 -4.03
CA GLU A 265 -8.08 -3.61 -5.15
C GLU A 265 -8.99 -4.00 -6.34
N VAL A 266 -10.27 -4.28 -6.08
CA VAL A 266 -11.25 -4.65 -7.12
C VAL A 266 -11.64 -3.42 -7.93
N ILE A 267 -11.95 -2.31 -7.27
CA ILE A 267 -12.29 -1.04 -7.91
C ILE A 267 -11.10 -0.52 -8.72
N ILE A 268 -9.90 -0.56 -8.15
CA ILE A 268 -8.69 -0.12 -8.87
C ILE A 268 -8.45 -0.97 -10.12
N ALA A 269 -8.64 -2.30 -10.03
CA ALA A 269 -8.54 -3.17 -11.20
C ALA A 269 -9.61 -2.86 -12.27
N ALA A 270 -10.85 -2.60 -11.85
CA ALA A 270 -11.93 -2.23 -12.76
C ALA A 270 -11.68 -0.89 -13.48
N LEU A 271 -11.17 0.12 -12.76
CA LEU A 271 -10.78 1.39 -13.37
C LEU A 271 -9.75 1.19 -14.48
N ARG A 272 -8.74 0.33 -14.23
CA ARG A 272 -7.72 0.00 -15.23
C ARG A 272 -8.29 -0.67 -16.48
N GLU A 273 -9.33 -1.49 -16.34
CA GLU A 273 -10.01 -2.11 -17.49
C GLU A 273 -10.85 -1.11 -18.29
N GLN A 274 -11.38 -0.06 -17.65
CA GLN A 274 -12.22 0.98 -18.25
C GLN A 274 -11.45 2.12 -18.92
N ASP A 275 -10.13 2.11 -18.79
CA ASP A 275 -9.21 3.19 -19.16
C ASP A 275 -9.48 4.51 -18.41
N HIS A 276 -8.45 5.05 -17.76
CA HIS A 276 -8.56 6.20 -16.86
C HIS A 276 -7.31 7.07 -16.88
N GLU A 277 -7.47 8.33 -16.48
CA GLU A 277 -6.38 9.33 -16.46
C GLU A 277 -5.85 9.62 -15.05
N ILE A 278 -6.26 8.81 -14.05
CA ILE A 278 -5.79 8.88 -12.66
C ILE A 278 -4.31 8.47 -12.56
N ASP A 279 -3.51 9.30 -11.89
CA ASP A 279 -2.08 9.09 -11.64
C ASP A 279 -1.80 8.56 -10.23
N THR A 280 -2.64 8.95 -9.27
CA THR A 280 -2.48 8.62 -7.85
C THR A 280 -3.77 8.07 -7.26
N PHE A 281 -3.71 6.92 -6.57
CA PHE A 281 -4.82 6.42 -5.76
C PHE A 281 -4.54 6.63 -4.28
N ALA A 282 -5.43 7.36 -3.61
CA ALA A 282 -5.42 7.57 -2.17
C ALA A 282 -6.45 6.66 -1.50
N VAL A 283 -5.97 5.63 -0.80
CA VAL A 283 -6.80 4.58 -0.22
C VAL A 283 -6.88 4.74 1.29
N GLY A 284 -8.11 4.69 1.82
CA GLY A 284 -8.41 4.88 3.24
C GLY A 284 -8.85 3.60 3.93
N THR A 285 -10.15 3.50 4.21
CA THR A 285 -10.78 2.46 5.04
C THR A 285 -10.38 1.04 4.64
N ASN A 286 -10.61 0.65 3.37
CA ASN A 286 -10.35 -0.71 2.89
C ASN A 286 -8.91 -1.18 3.11
N LEU A 287 -7.94 -0.25 3.09
CA LEU A 287 -6.54 -0.56 3.33
C LEU A 287 -6.26 -0.84 4.80
N VAL A 288 -6.56 0.14 5.66
CA VAL A 288 -6.11 0.11 7.06
C VAL A 288 -6.96 -0.79 7.96
N THR A 289 -8.20 -1.06 7.59
CA THR A 289 -9.07 -2.00 8.31
C THR A 289 -9.05 -3.40 7.72
N CYS A 290 -8.47 -3.56 6.53
CA CYS A 290 -8.51 -4.81 5.76
C CYS A 290 -9.95 -5.34 5.65
N GLN A 291 -10.88 -4.46 5.25
CA GLN A 291 -12.32 -4.65 5.40
C GLN A 291 -12.87 -5.99 4.89
N SER A 292 -12.32 -6.53 3.80
CA SER A 292 -12.72 -7.83 3.24
C SER A 292 -12.37 -9.01 4.14
N GLN A 293 -11.28 -8.90 4.91
CA GLN A 293 -10.80 -9.91 5.85
C GLN A 293 -9.98 -9.23 6.97
N PRO A 294 -10.60 -8.76 8.06
CA PRO A 294 -9.94 -7.95 9.08
C PRO A 294 -9.02 -8.74 10.03
N ALA A 295 -8.78 -10.02 9.74
CA ALA A 295 -7.87 -10.88 10.51
C ALA A 295 -7.17 -11.90 9.60
N LEU A 296 -5.88 -12.15 9.83
CA LEU A 296 -5.10 -13.10 9.02
C LEU A 296 -5.28 -14.56 9.45
N GLY A 297 -5.36 -14.82 10.76
CA GLY A 297 -5.51 -16.17 11.32
C GLY A 297 -4.18 -16.88 11.65
N MET A 298 -3.14 -16.12 12.00
CA MET A 298 -1.90 -16.71 12.52
C MET A 298 -2.16 -17.42 13.85
N VAL A 299 -1.44 -18.51 14.08
CA VAL A 299 -1.50 -19.31 15.31
C VAL A 299 -0.12 -19.47 15.92
N TYR A 300 -0.09 -19.60 17.25
CA TYR A 300 1.09 -19.98 18.01
C TYR A 300 0.86 -21.38 18.58
N LYS A 301 1.90 -22.23 18.51
CA LYS A 301 1.85 -23.62 18.94
C LYS A 301 3.18 -24.04 19.53
N LEU A 302 3.13 -24.69 20.69
CA LEU A 302 4.25 -25.45 21.21
C LEU A 302 4.49 -26.65 20.28
N VAL A 303 5.75 -26.86 19.90
CA VAL A 303 6.14 -27.94 18.98
C VAL A 303 7.18 -28.88 19.59
N GLU A 304 7.87 -28.43 20.64
CA GLU A 304 8.92 -29.17 21.31
C GLU A 304 9.07 -28.68 22.75
N LEU A 305 9.27 -29.60 23.71
CA LEU A 305 9.54 -29.29 25.11
C LEU A 305 10.64 -30.23 25.62
N ASN A 306 11.72 -29.69 26.18
CA ASN A 306 12.87 -30.48 26.67
C ASN A 306 13.40 -31.48 25.63
N SER A 307 13.53 -31.03 24.37
CA SER A 307 13.92 -31.86 23.20
C SER A 307 12.96 -32.99 22.86
N GLN A 308 11.77 -33.03 23.47
CA GLN A 308 10.70 -33.96 23.12
C GLN A 308 9.69 -33.25 22.19
N PRO A 309 9.49 -33.75 20.96
CA PRO A 309 8.47 -33.22 20.07
C PRO A 309 7.07 -33.34 20.67
N VAL A 310 6.23 -32.33 20.47
CA VAL A 310 4.83 -32.35 20.90
C VAL A 310 3.90 -32.00 19.74
N MET A 311 2.70 -32.61 19.74
CA MET A 311 1.67 -32.39 18.74
C MET A 311 0.30 -32.23 19.41
N LYS A 312 -0.46 -31.23 18.97
CA LYS A 312 -1.89 -31.10 19.20
C LYS A 312 -2.65 -31.77 18.05
N VAL A 313 -3.42 -32.81 18.36
CA VAL A 313 -4.34 -33.46 17.42
C VAL A 313 -5.64 -32.67 17.27
N SER A 314 -6.39 -32.94 16.21
CA SER A 314 -7.64 -32.26 15.89
C SER A 314 -8.58 -33.22 15.15
N GLN A 315 -9.89 -32.99 15.19
CA GLN A 315 -10.86 -33.79 14.41
C GLN A 315 -10.64 -33.71 12.89
N VAL A 316 -9.86 -32.72 12.45
CA VAL A 316 -9.48 -32.49 11.05
C VAL A 316 -7.97 -32.64 10.98
N PHE A 317 -7.50 -33.61 10.20
CA PHE A 317 -6.08 -33.97 10.08
C PHE A 317 -5.20 -32.77 9.67
N GLU A 318 -5.70 -31.92 8.78
CA GLU A 318 -5.03 -30.72 8.30
C GLU A 318 -4.89 -29.62 9.36
N LYS A 319 -5.61 -29.72 10.48
CA LYS A 319 -5.57 -28.80 11.62
C LYS A 319 -4.66 -29.31 12.75
N ALA A 320 -3.96 -30.43 12.55
CA ALA A 320 -2.90 -30.91 13.42
C ALA A 320 -1.74 -29.89 13.48
N SER A 321 -1.15 -29.67 14.65
CA SER A 321 0.07 -28.87 14.73
C SER A 321 1.28 -29.65 14.23
N LEU A 322 2.22 -28.97 13.58
CA LEU A 322 3.48 -29.57 13.14
C LEU A 322 4.44 -29.73 14.34
N PRO A 323 4.87 -30.96 14.69
CA PRO A 323 5.77 -31.22 15.82
C PRO A 323 7.22 -30.86 15.54
N SER A 324 8.04 -30.88 16.59
CA SER A 324 9.48 -30.61 16.64
C SER A 324 9.94 -29.25 16.14
N LYS A 325 11.19 -28.90 16.45
CA LYS A 325 11.86 -27.72 15.91
C LYS A 325 12.04 -27.86 14.39
N LYS A 326 11.59 -26.87 13.62
CA LYS A 326 11.63 -26.90 12.14
C LYS A 326 12.50 -25.82 11.54
N GLU A 327 13.11 -26.12 10.41
CA GLU A 327 13.69 -25.15 9.46
C GLU A 327 12.87 -25.12 8.16
N VAL A 328 12.94 -24.00 7.45
CA VAL A 328 12.21 -23.80 6.19
C VAL A 328 13.15 -23.28 5.12
N TYR A 329 13.09 -23.89 3.95
CA TYR A 329 13.89 -23.54 2.78
C TYR A 329 12.99 -23.25 1.58
N ARG A 330 13.19 -22.10 0.94
CA ARG A 330 12.56 -21.80 -0.34
C ARG A 330 13.43 -22.31 -1.47
N LEU A 331 12.85 -23.16 -2.30
CA LEU A 331 13.50 -23.79 -3.44
C LEU A 331 13.11 -23.04 -4.72
N PHE A 332 14.10 -22.70 -5.53
CA PHE A 332 13.90 -21.95 -6.78
C PHE A 332 14.15 -22.81 -8.02
N THR A 333 13.36 -22.58 -9.07
CA THR A 333 13.58 -23.19 -10.39
C THR A 333 14.80 -22.58 -11.09
N LYS A 334 15.25 -23.20 -12.19
CA LYS A 334 16.34 -22.67 -13.03
C LYS A 334 16.09 -21.22 -13.50
N ASP A 335 14.82 -20.84 -13.66
CA ASP A 335 14.43 -19.49 -14.08
C ASP A 335 14.39 -18.48 -12.92
N GLY A 336 14.86 -18.86 -11.72
CA GLY A 336 14.92 -17.99 -10.55
C GLY A 336 13.57 -17.75 -9.87
N LYS A 337 12.53 -18.52 -10.20
CA LYS A 337 11.20 -18.41 -9.59
C LYS A 337 11.09 -19.29 -8.34
N PRO A 338 10.44 -18.83 -7.26
CA PRO A 338 10.17 -19.68 -6.11
C PRO A 338 9.14 -20.74 -6.49
N GLU A 339 9.39 -22.00 -6.12
CA GLU A 339 8.57 -23.15 -6.53
C GLU A 339 7.99 -23.92 -5.35
N VAL A 340 8.80 -24.15 -4.31
CA VAL A 340 8.41 -24.94 -3.12
C VAL A 340 9.00 -24.30 -1.86
N ASP A 341 8.19 -24.16 -0.81
CA ASP A 341 8.69 -23.99 0.55
C ASP A 341 8.79 -25.38 1.20
N LEU A 342 10.02 -25.83 1.42
CA LEU A 342 10.35 -27.13 2.00
C LEU A 342 10.60 -27.00 3.51
N ILE A 343 9.81 -27.74 4.29
CA ILE A 343 9.91 -27.83 5.75
C ILE A 343 10.68 -29.11 6.11
N GLN A 344 11.61 -28.99 7.04
CA GLN A 344 12.32 -30.14 7.62
C GLN A 344 12.57 -29.93 9.11
N GLU A 345 12.92 -31.00 9.80
CA GLU A 345 13.39 -30.94 11.18
C GLU A 345 14.71 -30.15 11.29
N ALA A 346 14.83 -29.34 12.33
CA ALA A 346 16.04 -28.60 12.62
C ALA A 346 17.16 -29.56 13.06
N GLY A 347 18.38 -29.34 12.59
CA GLY A 347 19.52 -30.23 12.83
C GLY A 347 19.81 -31.17 11.65
N ASN A 348 18.81 -31.48 10.82
CA ASN A 348 19.04 -32.18 9.56
C ASN A 348 19.86 -31.32 8.60
N ALA A 349 20.67 -31.98 7.76
CA ALA A 349 21.46 -31.30 6.74
C ALA A 349 20.55 -30.44 5.85
N PRO A 350 20.95 -29.20 5.51
CA PRO A 350 20.16 -28.36 4.62
C PRO A 350 20.09 -28.98 3.22
N PRO A 351 18.98 -28.77 2.49
CA PRO A 351 18.90 -29.16 1.09
C PRO A 351 19.96 -28.40 0.28
N ARG A 352 20.53 -29.05 -0.73
CA ARG A 352 21.60 -28.49 -1.54
C ARG A 352 21.11 -28.12 -2.94
N GLU A 353 21.74 -27.09 -3.47
CA GLU A 353 21.53 -26.68 -4.86
C GLU A 353 22.00 -27.78 -5.81
N LYS A 354 21.31 -27.93 -6.95
CA LYS A 354 21.62 -28.90 -8.01
C LYS A 354 21.49 -30.38 -7.60
N GLU A 355 21.08 -30.67 -6.37
CA GLU A 355 20.73 -32.02 -5.93
C GLU A 355 19.23 -32.29 -6.10
N ARG A 356 18.86 -33.54 -6.39
CA ARG A 356 17.46 -33.92 -6.57
C ARG A 356 16.80 -34.11 -5.21
N ILE A 357 15.81 -33.28 -4.89
CA ILE A 357 15.08 -33.30 -3.63
C ILE A 357 13.69 -33.89 -3.88
N PHE A 358 13.26 -34.79 -3.00
CA PHE A 358 11.88 -35.28 -2.98
C PHE A 358 11.02 -34.41 -2.06
N CYS A 359 9.98 -33.81 -2.60
CA CYS A 359 9.08 -32.89 -1.90
C CYS A 359 7.69 -33.52 -1.80
N ARG A 360 7.18 -33.69 -0.57
CA ARG A 360 5.85 -34.26 -0.31
C ARG A 360 4.93 -33.25 0.33
N HIS A 361 3.70 -33.17 -0.15
CA HIS A 361 2.64 -32.50 0.60
C HIS A 361 2.30 -33.34 1.83
N LEU A 362 2.11 -32.67 2.97
CA LEU A 362 1.94 -33.35 4.25
C LEU A 362 0.61 -34.13 4.36
N TYR A 363 -0.44 -33.66 3.68
CA TYR A 363 -1.81 -34.16 3.87
C TYR A 363 -2.40 -34.82 2.62
N GLU A 364 -1.74 -34.72 1.47
CA GLU A 364 -2.29 -35.18 0.19
C GLU A 364 -1.22 -35.99 -0.55
N ASP A 365 -1.27 -37.32 -0.45
CA ASP A 365 -0.22 -38.20 -0.98
C ASP A 365 0.00 -38.08 -2.49
N ARG A 366 -1.03 -37.69 -3.24
CA ARG A 366 -0.93 -37.46 -4.68
C ARG A 366 -0.11 -36.21 -5.02
N LYS A 367 0.00 -35.25 -4.09
CA LYS A 367 0.78 -34.02 -4.25
C LYS A 367 2.22 -34.25 -3.79
N ARG A 368 3.04 -34.78 -4.70
CA ARG A 368 4.47 -35.03 -4.46
C ARG A 368 5.26 -34.83 -5.75
N CYS A 369 6.50 -34.37 -5.64
CA CYS A 369 7.34 -34.11 -6.80
C CYS A 369 8.82 -34.25 -6.47
N PHE A 370 9.64 -34.38 -7.51
CA PHE A 370 11.08 -34.16 -7.40
C PHE A 370 11.42 -32.78 -7.94
N LEU A 371 12.26 -32.05 -7.22
CA LEU A 371 12.77 -30.76 -7.65
C LEU A 371 14.30 -30.76 -7.58
N VAL A 372 14.94 -30.23 -8.62
CA VAL A 372 16.38 -29.93 -8.61
C VAL A 372 16.51 -28.41 -8.52
N PRO A 373 16.70 -27.83 -7.33
CA PRO A 373 16.68 -26.39 -7.17
C PRO A 373 17.95 -25.76 -7.75
N SER A 374 17.79 -24.62 -8.41
CA SER A 374 18.92 -23.78 -8.84
C SER A 374 19.52 -22.99 -7.68
N LYS A 375 18.66 -22.63 -6.72
CA LYS A 375 18.99 -21.89 -5.52
C LYS A 375 18.18 -22.42 -4.34
N VAL A 376 18.81 -22.49 -3.18
CA VAL A 376 18.16 -22.85 -1.91
C VAL A 376 18.29 -21.69 -0.93
N GLU A 377 17.18 -21.19 -0.39
CA GLU A 377 17.19 -20.08 0.56
C GLU A 377 16.58 -20.46 1.90
N ARG A 378 17.37 -20.41 2.98
CA ARG A 378 16.85 -20.58 4.35
C ARG A 378 16.03 -19.36 4.76
N LEU A 379 14.75 -19.57 5.08
CA LEU A 379 13.82 -18.48 5.40
C LEU A 379 13.95 -18.02 6.86
N LEU A 380 14.06 -18.97 7.80
CA LEU A 380 14.20 -18.64 9.22
C LEU A 380 15.64 -18.23 9.55
N ARG A 381 15.84 -16.96 9.90
CA ARG A 381 17.14 -16.39 10.28
C ARG A 381 17.18 -16.07 11.77
N GLY A 382 18.38 -16.12 12.37
CA GLY A 382 18.63 -15.53 13.68
C GLY A 382 18.24 -14.06 13.65
N TYR A 383 17.63 -13.54 14.71
CA TYR A 383 16.98 -12.23 14.68
C TYR A 383 18.02 -11.12 14.44
N LEU A 384 18.05 -10.60 13.21
CA LEU A 384 18.82 -9.44 12.81
C LEU A 384 17.81 -8.41 12.29
N VAL A 385 17.73 -7.25 12.95
CA VAL A 385 16.88 -6.15 12.49
C VAL A 385 17.50 -5.57 11.23
N LYS A 386 16.92 -5.85 10.06
CA LYS A 386 17.26 -5.17 8.81
C LYS A 386 16.57 -3.81 8.74
N GLY A 387 17.18 -2.85 8.06
CA GLY A 387 16.62 -1.51 7.88
C GLY A 387 15.34 -1.50 7.04
N LYS A 388 14.40 -0.58 7.33
CA LYS A 388 13.07 -0.47 6.70
C LYS A 388 13.09 -0.44 5.16
N LYS A 389 14.03 0.33 4.57
CA LYS A 389 14.19 0.45 3.11
C LYS A 389 14.60 -0.86 2.44
N GLU A 390 15.34 -1.71 3.16
CA GLU A 390 15.72 -3.04 2.66
C GLU A 390 14.52 -3.98 2.62
N ALA A 391 13.68 -3.99 3.66
CA ALA A 391 12.47 -4.81 3.73
C ALA A 391 11.47 -4.48 2.60
N ARG A 392 11.25 -3.19 2.31
CA ARG A 392 10.39 -2.78 1.18
C ARG A 392 10.93 -3.28 -0.16
N ARG A 393 12.24 -3.14 -0.42
CA ARG A 393 12.86 -3.64 -1.66
C ARG A 393 12.73 -5.15 -1.77
N GLU A 394 12.90 -5.87 -0.66
CA GLU A 394 12.70 -7.31 -0.62
C GLU A 394 11.26 -7.70 -0.96
N CYS A 395 10.28 -7.00 -0.38
CA CYS A 395 8.87 -7.18 -0.69
C CYS A 395 8.59 -7.00 -2.18
N PHE A 396 9.08 -5.91 -2.77
CA PHE A 396 8.83 -5.60 -4.17
C PHE A 396 9.50 -6.61 -5.10
N ARG A 397 10.72 -7.05 -4.78
CA ARG A 397 11.41 -8.11 -5.50
C ARG A 397 10.65 -9.42 -5.42
N GLY A 398 10.18 -9.78 -4.23
CA GLY A 398 9.37 -10.97 -3.99
C GLY A 398 8.08 -10.96 -4.82
N LEU A 399 7.30 -9.88 -4.74
CA LEU A 399 6.06 -9.72 -5.52
C LEU A 399 6.28 -9.82 -7.02
N LYS A 400 7.35 -9.21 -7.55
CA LYS A 400 7.70 -9.29 -8.99
C LYS A 400 8.18 -10.67 -9.43
N ALA A 401 8.76 -11.45 -8.51
CA ALA A 401 9.25 -12.79 -8.80
C ALA A 401 8.14 -13.86 -8.75
N LEU A 402 6.99 -13.56 -8.12
CA LEU A 402 5.87 -14.51 -8.04
C LEU A 402 5.23 -14.73 -9.42
N PRO A 403 4.95 -15.98 -9.80
CA PRO A 403 4.09 -16.32 -10.92
C PRO A 403 2.72 -15.63 -10.85
N LYS A 404 2.21 -15.18 -12.01
CA LYS A 404 0.93 -14.43 -12.12
C LYS A 404 -0.28 -15.23 -11.62
N ASP A 405 -0.24 -16.55 -11.72
CA ASP A 405 -1.32 -17.43 -11.26
C ASP A 405 -1.40 -17.52 -9.74
N LEU A 406 -0.32 -17.24 -9.00
CA LEU A 406 -0.34 -17.09 -7.54
C LEU A 406 -0.90 -15.74 -7.10
N THR A 407 -0.72 -14.70 -7.93
CA THR A 407 -1.06 -13.31 -7.57
C THR A 407 -2.41 -12.86 -8.11
N ARG A 408 -3.12 -13.70 -8.87
CA ARG A 408 -4.44 -13.33 -9.42
C ARG A 408 -5.47 -13.16 -8.29
N PRO A 409 -6.40 -12.20 -8.43
CA PRO A 409 -7.37 -11.90 -7.37
C PRO A 409 -8.39 -13.02 -7.16
N VAL A 410 -8.75 -13.72 -8.24
CA VAL A 410 -9.79 -14.75 -8.24
C VAL A 410 -9.15 -16.13 -8.38
N ASN A 411 -9.44 -17.02 -7.42
CA ASN A 411 -8.99 -18.41 -7.39
C ASN A 411 -7.48 -18.60 -7.65
N PRO A 412 -6.57 -17.92 -6.91
CA PRO A 412 -5.13 -18.08 -7.13
C PRO A 412 -4.69 -19.54 -6.95
N THR A 413 -3.68 -19.97 -7.72
CA THR A 413 -3.07 -21.28 -7.54
C THR A 413 -2.46 -21.36 -6.14
N PRO A 414 -2.68 -22.42 -5.35
CA PRO A 414 -2.00 -22.58 -4.07
C PRO A 414 -0.50 -22.78 -4.25
N PHE A 415 0.32 -22.03 -3.51
CA PHE A 415 1.76 -22.25 -3.49
C PHE A 415 2.10 -23.58 -2.82
N LYS A 416 3.14 -24.27 -3.32
CA LYS A 416 3.54 -25.59 -2.84
C LYS A 416 4.31 -25.46 -1.54
N VAL A 417 3.69 -25.90 -0.45
CA VAL A 417 4.37 -26.13 0.84
C VAL A 417 4.53 -27.64 1.00
N SER A 418 5.75 -28.09 1.19
CA SER A 418 6.10 -29.51 1.25
C SER A 418 7.04 -29.82 2.41
N VAL A 419 7.17 -31.09 2.74
CA VAL A 419 8.11 -31.62 3.73
C VAL A 419 9.09 -32.59 3.09
N THR A 420 10.22 -32.83 3.76
CA THR A 420 11.12 -33.94 3.43
C THR A 420 10.47 -35.30 3.73
N GLU A 421 11.00 -36.37 3.14
CA GLU A 421 10.50 -37.74 3.39
C GLU A 421 10.60 -38.09 4.87
N GLU A 422 11.75 -37.80 5.49
CA GLU A 422 12.03 -38.09 6.88
C GLU A 422 11.01 -37.41 7.80
N TYR A 423 10.69 -36.14 7.52
CA TYR A 423 9.72 -35.38 8.31
C TYR A 423 8.28 -35.84 8.04
N PHE A 424 7.96 -36.23 6.79
CA PHE A 424 6.67 -36.83 6.45
C PHE A 424 6.42 -38.10 7.27
N SER A 425 7.37 -39.05 7.27
CA SER A 425 7.26 -40.30 8.01
C SER A 425 7.19 -40.04 9.52
N PHE A 426 8.00 -39.13 10.04
CA PHE A 426 7.99 -38.72 11.44
C PHE A 426 6.62 -38.16 11.87
N PHE A 427 6.06 -37.23 11.10
CA PHE A 427 4.75 -36.64 11.38
C PHE A 427 3.63 -37.68 11.42
N HIS A 428 3.59 -38.60 10.45
CA HIS A 428 2.54 -39.63 10.39
C HIS A 428 2.63 -40.62 11.55
N ARG A 429 3.85 -41.02 11.93
CA ARG A 429 4.08 -41.86 13.11
C ARG A 429 3.60 -41.17 14.38
N MET A 430 4.06 -39.94 14.61
CA MET A 430 3.62 -39.12 15.74
C MET A 430 2.10 -38.97 15.80
N TRP A 431 1.43 -38.76 14.66
CA TRP A 431 -0.02 -38.67 14.61
C TRP A 431 -0.70 -39.95 15.07
N GLN A 432 -0.25 -41.11 14.55
CA GLN A 432 -0.78 -42.42 14.93
C GLN A 432 -0.58 -42.70 16.41
N ASP A 433 0.58 -42.36 16.95
CA ASP A 433 0.93 -42.58 18.36
C ASP A 433 0.13 -41.66 19.31
N THR A 434 -0.24 -40.45 18.85
CA THR A 434 -0.94 -39.45 19.67
C THR A 434 -2.47 -39.54 19.55
N ALA A 435 -2.99 -40.07 18.45
CA ALA A 435 -4.43 -40.17 18.22
C ALA A 435 -5.06 -41.21 19.17
N PRO A 436 -6.12 -40.86 19.93
CA PRO A 436 -6.75 -41.79 20.85
C PRO A 436 -7.43 -42.93 20.08
N ILE A 437 -7.33 -44.14 20.62
CA ILE A 437 -8.02 -45.33 20.11
C ILE A 437 -9.33 -45.48 20.89
N HIS A 438 -10.44 -45.55 20.17
CA HIS A 438 -11.75 -45.79 20.76
C HIS A 438 -12.08 -47.28 20.73
N THR A 439 -12.61 -47.79 21.85
CA THR A 439 -13.25 -49.11 21.91
C THR A 439 -14.76 -48.90 21.91
N PHE A 440 -15.47 -49.63 21.07
CA PHE A 440 -16.94 -49.68 21.08
C PHE A 440 -17.33 -51.07 21.61
N GLU A 441 -18.18 -51.10 22.64
CA GLU A 441 -18.76 -52.32 23.22
C GLU A 441 -20.14 -52.62 22.63
#